data_AF-A0A9P8E1G1-F1
#
_entry.id   AF-A0A9P8E1G1-F1
#
_cell.length_a   1.000
_cell.length_b   1.000
_cell.length_c   1.000
_cell.angle_alpha   90.00
_cell.angle_beta   90.00
_cell.angle_gamma   90.00
#
_symmetry.space_group_name_H-M   'P 1'
#
loop_
_entity.id
_entity.type
_entity.pdbx_description
1 polymer ?
#
loop_
_entity_poly.entity_id
_entity_poly.type
_entity_poly.pdbx_seq_one_letter_code
_entity_poly.pdbx_strand_id
1 'polypeptide(L)'
;TEDSPSPFSGDQAPVPIEPMQGNARDMLQDRAGIIVLREDLDFYVIPPRRDISHPEMVQVKRAAGRALLKQGGIFSGLRKSEEPGTTEQHLIEMLTAGGFNHDDTWGHRAGEPNKAVICSIALARLRTDVRGDANSNAVGMAQKLLLFWRKPARRCWWEGVDLENVEGIDGTLKVWIRRVWTLEMSVIGLR
;
A
#
# COMPACT_ATOMS: atom_id res chain seq x y z
N THR A 1 -23.09 20.35 44.42
CA THR A 1 -21.86 20.44 43.63
C THR A 1 -21.48 19.02 43.26
N GLU A 2 -21.53 18.77 41.95
CA GLU A 2 -21.36 17.47 41.30
C GLU A 2 -19.93 16.95 41.42
N ASP A 3 -19.76 15.65 41.69
CA ASP A 3 -18.50 14.93 41.44
C ASP A 3 -18.77 13.84 40.40
N SER A 4 -18.05 13.92 39.29
CA SER A 4 -18.20 13.07 38.11
C SER A 4 -17.46 11.73 38.29
N PRO A 5 -17.99 10.58 37.83
CA PRO A 5 -17.22 9.34 37.84
C PRO A 5 -16.34 9.20 36.59
N SER A 6 -15.11 8.71 36.81
CA SER A 6 -14.05 8.44 35.84
C SER A 6 -14.45 7.40 34.76
N PRO A 7 -14.01 7.54 33.49
CA PRO A 7 -14.52 6.71 32.39
C PRO A 7 -13.78 5.37 32.18
N PHE A 8 -12.91 4.95 33.09
CA PHE A 8 -12.09 3.74 32.93
C PHE A 8 -12.36 2.72 34.03
N SER A 9 -13.49 2.04 33.96
CA SER A 9 -13.73 0.78 34.67
C SER A 9 -14.72 -0.06 33.88
N GLY A 10 -14.19 -1.00 33.11
CA GLY A 10 -14.97 -1.96 32.35
C GLY A 10 -14.03 -2.93 31.65
N ASP A 11 -13.80 -4.08 32.29
CA ASP A 11 -13.29 -5.29 31.64
C ASP A 11 -14.21 -5.66 30.48
N GLN A 12 -13.94 -5.14 29.29
CA GLN A 12 -14.49 -5.67 28.05
C GLN A 12 -13.51 -6.71 27.51
N ALA A 13 -13.80 -7.98 27.79
CA ALA A 13 -13.21 -9.10 27.08
C ALA A 13 -13.38 -8.88 25.55
N PRO A 14 -12.39 -9.27 24.72
CA PRO A 14 -12.49 -9.15 23.29
C PRO A 14 -13.69 -9.95 22.79
N VAL A 15 -14.66 -9.26 22.21
CA VAL A 15 -15.88 -9.88 21.67
C VAL A 15 -15.47 -10.83 20.53
N PRO A 16 -15.81 -12.12 20.59
CA PRO A 16 -15.56 -13.05 19.50
C PRO A 16 -16.31 -12.57 18.25
N ILE A 17 -15.60 -12.46 17.13
CA ILE A 17 -16.19 -12.12 15.84
C ILE A 17 -17.04 -13.31 15.39
N GLU A 18 -18.37 -13.16 15.39
CA GLU A 18 -19.22 -14.09 14.65
C GLU A 18 -18.78 -14.08 13.18
N PRO A 19 -18.53 -15.26 12.56
CA PRO A 19 -18.25 -15.30 11.14
C PRO A 19 -19.45 -14.68 10.42
N MET A 20 -19.21 -13.62 9.63
CA MET A 20 -20.23 -12.96 8.82
C MET A 20 -20.86 -13.99 7.88
N GLN A 21 -21.98 -14.58 8.31
CA GLN A 21 -22.82 -15.48 7.51
C GLN A 21 -23.69 -14.61 6.60
N GLY A 22 -23.07 -14.04 5.58
CA GLY A 22 -23.74 -13.42 4.45
C GLY A 22 -22.97 -13.77 3.19
N ASN A 23 -23.67 -14.17 2.13
CA ASN A 23 -23.04 -14.47 0.86
C ASN A 23 -22.31 -13.20 0.38
N ALA A 24 -20.98 -13.26 0.27
CA ALA A 24 -20.14 -12.20 -0.30
C ALA A 24 -20.69 -11.65 -1.62
N ARG A 25 -21.37 -12.51 -2.39
CA ARG A 25 -22.08 -12.16 -3.63
C ARG A 25 -23.27 -11.23 -3.39
N ASP A 26 -24.10 -11.49 -2.39
CA ASP A 26 -25.31 -10.71 -2.09
C ASP A 26 -24.94 -9.29 -1.61
N MET A 27 -23.80 -9.15 -0.92
CA MET A 27 -23.28 -7.84 -0.51
C MET A 27 -22.83 -6.96 -1.67
N LEU A 28 -22.47 -7.56 -2.81
CA LEU A 28 -21.84 -6.90 -3.95
C LEU A 28 -22.77 -6.84 -5.18
N GLN A 29 -23.93 -7.49 -5.15
CA GLN A 29 -24.87 -7.56 -6.28
C GLN A 29 -25.37 -6.18 -6.74
N ASP A 30 -25.57 -5.24 -5.81
CA ASP A 30 -26.02 -3.87 -6.11
C ASP A 30 -25.04 -2.79 -5.62
N ARG A 31 -23.81 -3.17 -5.24
CA ARG A 31 -22.87 -2.27 -4.53
C ARG A 31 -21.51 -2.22 -5.19
N ALA A 32 -20.94 -1.01 -5.23
CA ALA A 32 -19.58 -0.83 -5.72
C ALA A 32 -18.58 -1.08 -4.58
N GLY A 33 -17.88 -2.21 -4.64
CA GLY A 33 -16.65 -2.42 -3.88
C GLY A 33 -15.51 -1.61 -4.49
N ILE A 34 -14.76 -0.89 -3.66
CA ILE A 34 -13.57 -0.15 -4.04
C ILE A 34 -12.40 -0.65 -3.21
N ILE A 35 -11.36 -1.09 -3.91
CA ILE A 35 -10.07 -1.41 -3.32
C ILE A 35 -9.28 -0.11 -3.20
N VAL A 36 -8.77 0.16 -2.00
CA VAL A 36 -7.94 1.33 -1.69
C VAL A 36 -6.57 0.82 -1.29
N LEU A 37 -5.55 1.15 -2.09
CA LEU A 37 -4.16 0.84 -1.78
C LEU A 37 -3.41 2.14 -1.45
N ARG A 38 -2.79 2.18 -0.28
CA ARG A 38 -1.99 3.32 0.19
C ARG A 38 -0.55 2.89 0.43
N GLU A 39 0.38 3.78 0.11
CA GLU A 39 1.80 3.63 0.38
C GLU A 39 2.33 4.83 1.15
N ASP A 40 2.99 4.56 2.28
CA ASP A 40 3.89 5.48 2.96
C ASP A 40 5.34 5.01 2.72
N LEU A 41 6.14 5.83 2.05
CA LEU A 41 7.53 5.54 1.71
C LEU A 41 8.45 6.53 2.42
N ASP A 42 9.10 6.10 3.49
CA ASP A 42 10.19 6.85 4.14
C ASP A 42 11.52 6.48 3.47
N PHE A 43 12.33 7.47 3.08
CA PHE A 43 13.63 7.20 2.46
C PHE A 43 14.81 7.86 3.17
N TYR A 44 15.91 7.13 3.23
CA TYR A 44 17.13 7.47 3.95
C TYR A 44 18.29 7.43 2.97
N VAL A 45 18.72 8.61 2.55
CA VAL A 45 19.82 8.76 1.61
C VAL A 45 21.15 8.63 2.34
N ILE A 46 22.00 7.72 1.85
CA ILE A 46 23.37 7.58 2.36
C ILE A 46 24.23 8.69 1.75
N PRO A 47 25.02 9.43 2.57
CA PRO A 47 25.94 10.43 2.05
C PRO A 47 26.84 9.88 0.94
N PRO A 48 26.89 10.51 -0.25
CA PRO A 48 27.74 10.05 -1.35
C PRO A 48 29.24 10.22 -1.02
N ARG A 49 29.57 11.13 -0.10
CA ARG A 49 30.92 11.40 0.39
C ARG A 49 30.91 11.77 1.88
N ARG A 50 32.04 11.56 2.56
CA ARG A 50 32.14 11.69 4.04
C ARG A 50 31.99 13.13 4.53
N ASP A 51 32.44 14.09 3.74
CA ASP A 51 32.58 15.51 4.09
C ASP A 51 31.47 16.39 3.48
N ILE A 52 30.31 15.81 3.18
CA ILE A 52 29.17 16.54 2.61
C ILE A 52 28.60 17.55 3.62
N SER A 53 28.33 18.77 3.15
CA SER A 53 27.72 19.80 4.00
C SER A 53 26.21 19.54 4.20
N HIS A 54 25.63 20.08 5.28
CA HIS A 54 24.19 19.95 5.51
C HIS A 54 23.32 20.52 4.36
N PRO A 55 23.59 21.74 3.83
CA PRO A 55 22.81 22.27 2.72
C PRO A 55 22.89 21.41 1.45
N GLU A 56 24.08 20.86 1.15
CA GLU A 56 24.27 19.96 0.02
C GLU A 56 23.51 18.66 0.22
N MET A 57 23.57 18.06 1.42
CA MET A 57 22.80 16.85 1.74
C MET A 57 21.29 17.06 1.57
N VAL A 58 20.77 18.26 1.87
CA VAL A 58 19.37 18.61 1.60
C VAL A 58 19.07 18.56 0.10
N GLN A 59 19.98 19.06 -0.75
CA GLN A 59 19.80 18.97 -2.21
C GLN A 59 19.85 17.53 -2.71
N VAL A 60 20.77 16.71 -2.18
CA VAL A 60 20.84 15.27 -2.52
C VAL A 60 19.54 14.57 -2.13
N LYS A 61 19.00 14.81 -0.94
CA LYS A 61 17.71 14.24 -0.51
C LYS A 61 16.56 14.66 -1.43
N ARG A 62 16.53 15.91 -1.87
CA ARG A 62 15.53 16.40 -2.83
C ARG A 62 15.68 15.71 -4.19
N ALA A 63 16.90 15.54 -4.69
CA ALA A 63 17.19 14.85 -5.95
C ALA A 63 16.79 13.36 -5.88
N ALA A 64 17.11 12.67 -4.78
CA ALA A 64 16.67 11.31 -4.52
C ALA A 64 15.14 11.20 -4.49
N GLY A 65 14.46 12.13 -3.80
CA GLY A 65 13.00 12.20 -3.79
C GLY A 65 12.42 12.34 -5.20
N ARG A 66 12.98 13.23 -6.04
CA ARG A 66 12.57 13.38 -7.45
C ARG A 66 12.77 12.09 -8.24
N ALA A 67 13.86 11.35 -8.02
CA ALA A 67 14.10 10.07 -8.68
C ALA A 67 13.10 8.99 -8.22
N LEU A 68 12.83 8.87 -6.92
CA LEU A 68 11.87 7.91 -6.36
C LEU A 68 10.42 8.20 -6.76
N LEU A 69 10.07 9.46 -7.01
CA LEU A 69 8.75 9.84 -7.54
C LEU A 69 8.51 9.29 -8.95
N LYS A 70 9.56 9.11 -9.76
CA LYS A 70 9.45 8.52 -11.11
C LYS A 70 9.09 7.02 -11.08
N GLN A 71 9.30 6.34 -9.95
CA GLN A 71 8.89 4.95 -9.74
C GLN A 71 7.37 4.89 -9.50
N GLY A 72 6.60 5.11 -10.55
CA GLY A 72 5.14 5.30 -10.47
C GLY A 72 4.30 4.02 -10.46
N GLY A 73 4.85 2.86 -10.80
CA GLY A 73 4.11 1.60 -10.84
C GLY A 73 3.72 1.10 -9.44
N ILE A 74 2.47 0.64 -9.27
CA ILE A 74 1.96 0.18 -7.96
C ILE A 74 2.76 -1.02 -7.42
N PHE A 75 3.24 -1.91 -8.30
CA PHE A 75 3.97 -3.12 -7.93
C PHE A 75 5.50 -2.97 -7.98
N SER A 76 6.01 -1.77 -8.29
CA SER A 76 7.44 -1.52 -8.48
C SER A 76 8.28 -1.84 -7.24
N GLY A 77 7.74 -1.62 -6.03
CA GLY A 77 8.40 -1.92 -4.76
C GLY A 77 8.25 -3.36 -4.24
N LEU A 78 7.48 -4.22 -4.94
CA LEU A 78 7.25 -5.62 -4.55
C LEU A 78 7.94 -6.63 -5.47
N ARG A 79 8.25 -6.28 -6.72
CA ARG A 79 8.81 -7.22 -7.71
C ARG A 79 10.33 -7.34 -7.55
N LYS A 80 10.81 -7.92 -6.45
CA LYS A 80 12.26 -8.16 -6.27
C LYS A 80 12.71 -9.58 -6.57
N SER A 81 11.80 -10.55 -6.52
CA SER A 81 12.11 -11.94 -6.81
C SER A 81 11.20 -12.47 -7.91
N GLU A 82 11.78 -13.10 -8.93
CA GLU A 82 11.06 -13.90 -9.93
C GLU A 82 10.74 -15.31 -9.39
N GLU A 83 11.11 -15.60 -8.14
CA GLU A 83 10.83 -16.88 -7.50
C GLU A 83 9.31 -17.11 -7.38
N PRO A 84 8.78 -18.18 -7.98
CA PRO A 84 7.36 -18.49 -7.88
C PRO A 84 6.95 -18.82 -6.44
N GLY A 85 5.69 -18.52 -6.10
CA GLY A 85 5.10 -18.93 -4.81
C GLY A 85 5.39 -18.01 -3.63
N THR A 86 6.06 -16.88 -3.83
CA THR A 86 6.26 -15.88 -2.77
C THR A 86 4.93 -15.24 -2.32
N THR A 87 4.87 -14.79 -1.07
CA THR A 87 3.72 -14.01 -0.56
C THR A 87 3.48 -12.73 -1.38
N GLU A 88 4.54 -12.16 -1.96
CA GLU A 88 4.48 -10.97 -2.82
C GLU A 88 3.77 -11.26 -4.13
N GLN A 89 4.10 -12.37 -4.78
CA GLN A 89 3.44 -12.82 -5.99
C GLN A 89 1.94 -13.08 -5.75
N HIS A 90 1.60 -13.78 -4.66
CA HIS A 90 0.20 -14.00 -4.27
C HIS A 90 -0.56 -12.69 -3.99
N LEU A 91 0.10 -11.69 -3.39
CA LEU A 91 -0.50 -10.37 -3.16
C LEU A 91 -0.77 -9.65 -4.49
N ILE A 92 0.17 -9.69 -5.43
CA ILE A 92 -0.01 -9.13 -6.77
C ILE A 92 -1.20 -9.81 -7.46
N GLU A 93 -1.24 -11.15 -7.46
CA GLU A 93 -2.34 -11.93 -8.07
C GLU A 93 -3.70 -11.62 -7.45
N MET A 94 -3.76 -11.48 -6.12
CA MET A 94 -4.99 -11.11 -5.44
C MET A 94 -5.46 -9.69 -5.83
N LEU A 95 -4.55 -8.72 -5.90
CA LEU A 95 -4.86 -7.34 -6.28
C LEU A 95 -5.26 -7.23 -7.75
N THR A 96 -4.63 -8.01 -8.64
CA THR A 96 -4.98 -8.01 -10.06
C THR A 96 -6.28 -8.75 -10.35
N ALA A 97 -6.54 -9.87 -9.67
CA ALA A 97 -7.86 -10.51 -9.69
C ALA A 97 -8.95 -9.60 -9.14
N GLY A 98 -8.62 -8.75 -8.16
CA GLY A 98 -9.53 -7.79 -7.55
C GLY A 98 -9.89 -6.60 -8.45
N GLY A 99 -8.96 -6.09 -9.28
CA GLY A 99 -9.30 -5.02 -10.22
C GLY A 99 -8.15 -4.18 -10.75
N PHE A 100 -6.96 -4.25 -10.13
CA PHE A 100 -5.75 -3.61 -10.65
C PHE A 100 -5.19 -4.37 -11.87
N ASN A 101 -4.35 -3.72 -12.66
CA ASN A 101 -3.54 -4.35 -13.71
C ASN A 101 -2.05 -4.31 -13.32
N HIS A 102 -1.24 -5.17 -13.94
CA HIS A 102 0.18 -5.31 -13.60
C HIS A 102 1.02 -4.05 -13.88
N ASP A 103 0.56 -3.21 -14.81
CA ASP A 103 1.15 -1.97 -15.29
C ASP A 103 0.50 -0.71 -14.68
N ASP A 104 -0.49 -0.86 -13.80
CA ASP A 104 -1.14 0.27 -13.14
C ASP A 104 -0.11 1.11 -12.36
N THR A 105 -0.33 2.42 -12.39
CA THR A 105 0.45 3.40 -11.63
C THR A 105 -0.34 3.95 -10.45
N TRP A 106 0.36 4.50 -9.46
CA TRP A 106 -0.27 5.24 -8.38
C TRP A 106 -1.13 6.38 -8.93
N GLY A 107 -2.41 6.43 -8.54
CA GLY A 107 -3.34 7.49 -8.96
C GLY A 107 -2.98 8.86 -8.38
N HIS A 108 -2.35 8.86 -7.21
CA HIS A 108 -1.65 10.01 -6.65
C HIS A 108 -0.36 9.54 -5.99
N ARG A 109 0.73 10.27 -6.20
CA ARG A 109 2.07 10.02 -5.64
C ARG A 109 2.79 11.35 -5.47
N ALA A 110 3.10 11.73 -4.25
CA ALA A 110 3.70 13.03 -3.96
C ALA A 110 4.69 12.94 -2.79
N GLY A 111 5.73 13.78 -2.85
CA GLY A 111 6.66 13.97 -1.74
C GLY A 111 6.07 14.93 -0.71
N GLU A 112 6.27 14.65 0.57
CA GLU A 112 5.86 15.54 1.65
C GLU A 112 6.83 16.73 1.78
N PRO A 113 6.34 17.98 1.86
CA PRO A 113 7.20 19.14 2.03
C PRO A 113 8.10 19.01 3.25
N ASN A 114 9.40 19.28 3.06
CA ASN A 114 10.42 19.24 4.11
C ASN A 114 10.61 17.88 4.81
N LYS A 115 10.09 16.79 4.22
CA LYS A 115 10.27 15.43 4.72
C LYS A 115 10.86 14.53 3.63
N ALA A 116 11.59 13.50 4.04
CA ALA A 116 12.06 12.44 3.15
C ALA A 116 11.01 11.33 3.06
N VAL A 117 9.80 11.71 2.68
CA VAL A 117 8.62 10.83 2.64
C VAL A 117 7.89 11.02 1.32
N ILE A 118 7.41 9.92 0.74
CA ILE A 118 6.49 9.91 -0.40
C ILE A 118 5.20 9.19 0.02
N CYS A 119 4.08 9.84 -0.21
CA CYS A 119 2.74 9.29 0.02
C CYS A 119 2.12 8.92 -1.33
N SER A 120 1.52 7.74 -1.44
CA SER A 120 0.80 7.33 -2.65
C SER A 120 -0.54 6.68 -2.35
N ILE A 121 -1.48 6.83 -3.28
CA ILE A 121 -2.78 6.17 -3.23
C ILE A 121 -3.20 5.71 -4.63
N ALA A 122 -3.79 4.53 -4.70
CA ALA A 122 -4.41 3.97 -5.89
C ALA A 122 -5.77 3.37 -5.53
N LEU A 123 -6.72 3.48 -6.46
CA LEU A 123 -8.09 2.99 -6.30
C LEU A 123 -8.42 2.07 -7.46
N ALA A 124 -9.06 0.94 -7.17
CA ALA A 124 -9.62 0.06 -8.19
C ALA A 124 -11.05 -0.32 -7.81
N ARG A 125 -11.94 -0.36 -8.80
CA ARG A 125 -13.26 -0.97 -8.61
C ARG A 125 -13.07 -2.48 -8.51
N LEU A 126 -13.65 -3.08 -7.47
CA LEU A 126 -13.66 -4.52 -7.30
C LEU A 126 -14.41 -5.16 -8.49
N ARG A 127 -13.73 -6.01 -9.24
CA ARG A 127 -14.33 -6.82 -10.31
C ARG A 127 -15.07 -7.98 -9.66
N THR A 128 -16.39 -7.96 -9.78
CA THR A 128 -17.29 -8.99 -9.22
C THR A 128 -17.91 -9.86 -10.31
N ASP A 129 -17.83 -9.39 -11.56
CA ASP A 129 -18.37 -9.98 -12.78
C ASP A 129 -17.34 -10.86 -13.49
N VAL A 130 -16.89 -11.92 -12.83
CA VAL A 130 -16.34 -13.04 -13.57
C VAL A 130 -17.52 -13.81 -14.16
N ARG A 131 -18.00 -13.37 -15.33
CA ARG A 131 -18.97 -14.12 -16.14
C ARG A 131 -18.35 -15.47 -16.50
N GLY A 132 -18.86 -16.54 -15.88
CA GLY A 132 -18.90 -17.90 -16.42
C GLY A 132 -17.58 -18.68 -16.58
N ASP A 133 -16.50 -18.06 -17.05
CA ASP A 133 -15.40 -18.79 -17.69
C ASP A 133 -13.99 -18.49 -17.13
N ALA A 134 -13.84 -17.59 -16.14
CA ALA A 134 -12.53 -17.41 -15.50
C ALA A 134 -12.41 -18.30 -14.25
N ASN A 135 -11.46 -19.23 -14.36
CA ASN A 135 -10.84 -20.05 -13.31
C ASN A 135 -11.36 -19.80 -11.88
N SER A 136 -12.02 -20.79 -11.27
CA SER A 136 -12.64 -20.72 -9.93
C SER A 136 -11.71 -20.13 -8.85
N ASN A 137 -10.40 -20.29 -9.02
CA ASN A 137 -9.36 -19.74 -8.16
C ASN A 137 -9.31 -18.20 -8.14
N ALA A 138 -9.52 -17.52 -9.28
CA ALA A 138 -9.47 -16.06 -9.35
C ALA A 138 -10.65 -15.40 -8.62
N VAL A 139 -11.85 -16.00 -8.74
CA VAL A 139 -13.05 -15.59 -7.99
C VAL A 139 -12.82 -15.75 -6.48
N GLY A 140 -12.22 -16.87 -6.06
CA GLY A 140 -11.86 -17.11 -4.67
C GLY A 140 -10.83 -16.09 -4.14
N MET A 141 -9.88 -15.64 -4.96
CA MET A 141 -8.89 -14.62 -4.57
C MET A 141 -9.51 -13.23 -4.42
N ALA A 142 -10.37 -12.80 -5.35
CA ALA A 142 -11.06 -11.52 -5.25
C ALA A 142 -11.98 -11.45 -4.02
N GLN A 143 -12.63 -12.56 -3.65
CA GLN A 143 -13.42 -12.65 -2.42
C GLN A 143 -12.59 -12.50 -1.14
N LYS A 144 -11.31 -12.92 -1.14
CA LYS A 144 -10.43 -12.71 0.02
C LYS A 144 -10.22 -11.23 0.34
N LEU A 145 -10.36 -10.33 -0.64
CA LEU A 145 -10.26 -8.89 -0.39
C LEU A 145 -11.37 -8.36 0.53
N LEU A 146 -12.53 -9.04 0.57
CA LEU A 146 -13.62 -8.69 1.50
C LEU A 146 -13.22 -8.86 2.97
N LEU A 147 -12.23 -9.71 3.27
CA LEU A 147 -11.68 -9.86 4.64
C LEU A 147 -11.09 -8.55 5.17
N PHE A 148 -10.68 -7.64 4.27
CA PHE A 148 -10.10 -6.35 4.62
C PHE A 148 -11.14 -5.24 4.77
N TRP A 149 -12.43 -5.55 4.61
CA TRP A 149 -13.48 -4.61 4.90
C TRP A 149 -13.53 -4.30 6.39
N ARG A 150 -13.40 -3.01 6.74
CA ARG A 150 -13.30 -2.51 8.13
C ARG A 150 -12.10 -3.07 8.92
N LYS A 151 -11.18 -3.79 8.26
CA LYS A 151 -9.98 -4.39 8.83
C LYS A 151 -8.81 -4.16 7.87
N PRO A 152 -8.21 -2.96 7.86
CA PRO A 152 -7.09 -2.65 6.99
C PRO A 152 -5.95 -3.66 7.17
N ALA A 153 -5.43 -4.19 6.08
CA ALA A 153 -4.20 -4.98 6.10
C ALA A 153 -3.00 -4.05 5.93
N ARG A 154 -2.00 -4.18 6.81
CA ARG A 154 -0.79 -3.37 6.76
C ARG A 154 0.44 -4.26 6.67
N ARG A 155 1.36 -3.94 5.75
CA ARG A 155 2.67 -4.59 5.64
C ARG A 155 3.75 -3.52 5.61
N CYS A 156 4.77 -3.68 6.47
CA CYS A 156 5.93 -2.79 6.55
C CYS A 156 7.18 -3.60 6.23
N TRP A 157 8.08 -3.05 5.42
CA TRP A 157 9.36 -3.68 5.10
C TRP A 157 10.43 -2.64 4.79
N TRP A 158 11.67 -3.11 4.77
CA TRP A 158 12.84 -2.31 4.41
C TRP A 158 13.44 -2.84 3.13
N GLU A 159 14.00 -1.93 2.33
CA GLU A 159 14.71 -2.27 1.12
C GLU A 159 15.87 -1.32 0.86
N GLY A 160 16.98 -1.85 0.35
CA GLY A 160 18.05 -1.06 -0.24
C GLY A 160 17.76 -0.83 -1.72
N VAL A 161 17.98 0.40 -2.18
CA VAL A 161 17.86 0.79 -3.59
C VAL A 161 19.10 1.58 -3.99
N ASP A 162 19.65 1.20 -5.13
CA ASP A 162 20.73 1.91 -5.80
C ASP A 162 20.10 2.77 -6.90
N LEU A 163 20.12 4.10 -6.70
CA LEU A 163 19.57 5.05 -7.66
C LEU A 163 20.66 5.51 -8.63
N GLU A 164 20.38 5.37 -9.91
CA GLU A 164 21.23 5.86 -11.00
C GLU A 164 20.69 7.18 -11.56
N ASN A 165 21.58 7.96 -12.21
CA ASN A 165 21.22 9.20 -12.90
C ASN A 165 20.49 10.21 -11.98
N VAL A 166 20.92 10.30 -10.71
CA VAL A 166 20.39 11.28 -9.76
C VAL A 166 21.04 12.64 -10.02
N GLU A 167 20.21 13.66 -10.20
CA GLU A 167 20.66 15.02 -10.48
C GLU A 167 21.67 15.53 -9.43
N GLY A 168 22.84 15.98 -9.90
CA GLY A 168 23.90 16.50 -9.04
C GLY A 168 24.72 15.43 -8.31
N ILE A 169 24.54 14.14 -8.62
CA ILE A 169 25.33 13.03 -8.08
C ILE A 169 26.04 12.30 -9.21
N ASP A 170 27.36 12.15 -9.06
CA ASP A 170 28.16 11.30 -9.93
C ASP A 170 28.05 9.83 -9.48
N GLY A 171 27.50 8.99 -10.35
CA GLY A 171 27.36 7.55 -10.11
C GLY A 171 26.13 7.16 -9.30
N THR A 172 26.26 6.07 -8.53
CA THR A 172 25.15 5.44 -7.82
C THR A 172 24.91 6.08 -6.46
N LEU A 173 23.67 6.53 -6.21
CA LEU A 173 23.23 6.99 -4.91
C LEU A 173 22.53 5.88 -4.14
N LYS A 174 23.11 5.47 -3.01
CA LYS A 174 22.52 4.45 -2.14
C LYS A 174 21.43 5.05 -1.27
N VAL A 175 20.25 4.43 -1.31
CA VAL A 175 19.08 4.85 -0.52
C VAL A 175 18.47 3.64 0.17
N TRP A 176 18.18 3.78 1.45
CA TRP A 176 17.34 2.83 2.18
C TRP A 176 15.91 3.34 2.20
N ILE A 177 14.96 2.44 1.96
CA ILE A 177 13.54 2.76 1.97
C ILE A 177 12.88 1.90 3.03
N ARG A 178 12.07 2.54 3.87
CA ARG A 178 11.05 1.86 4.67
C ARG A 178 9.72 2.10 4.00
N ARG A 179 9.11 1.03 3.51
CA ARG A 179 7.84 1.09 2.79
C ARG A 179 6.75 0.48 3.65
N VAL A 180 5.63 1.17 3.73
CA VAL A 180 4.45 0.66 4.40
C VAL A 180 3.27 0.70 3.46
N TRP A 181 2.69 -0.46 3.20
CA TRP A 181 1.47 -0.56 2.45
C TRP A 181 0.29 -0.76 3.37
N THR A 182 -0.82 -0.13 3.02
CA THR A 182 -2.11 -0.35 3.66
C THR A 182 -3.15 -0.62 2.59
N LEU A 183 -3.73 -1.81 2.66
CA LEU A 183 -4.80 -2.28 1.80
C LEU A 183 -6.11 -2.20 2.58
N GLU A 184 -7.06 -1.49 1.99
CA GLU A 184 -8.40 -1.29 2.53
C GLU A 184 -9.44 -1.59 1.46
N MET A 185 -10.63 -1.96 1.93
CA MET A 185 -11.78 -2.11 1.06
C MET A 185 -12.92 -1.23 1.57
N SER A 186 -13.49 -0.44 0.68
CA SER A 186 -14.67 0.38 0.91
C SER A 186 -15.84 -0.16 0.08
N VAL A 187 -17.04 -0.07 0.62
CA VAL A 187 -18.28 -0.42 -0.10
C VAL A 187 -19.15 0.83 -0.12
N ILE A 188 -19.41 1.36 -1.31
CA ILE A 188 -20.30 2.52 -1.48
C ILE A 188 -21.73 2.02 -1.65
N GLY A 189 -22.69 2.68 -1.00
CA GLY A 189 -24.12 2.35 -1.06
C GLY A 189 -24.73 1.74 0.20
N LEU A 190 -24.06 1.85 1.35
CA LEU A 190 -24.65 1.53 2.67
C LEU A 190 -25.49 2.74 3.12
N ARG A 191 -26.81 2.60 3.12
CA ARG A 191 -27.73 3.46 3.87
C ARG A 191 -28.32 2.64 5.01
#